data_AF-A0A960JI89-F1
#
_entry.id   AF-A0A960JI89-F1
#
_cell.length_a   1.000
_cell.length_b   1.000
_cell.length_c   1.000
_cell.angle_alpha   90.00
_cell.angle_beta   90.00
_cell.angle_gamma   90.00
#
_symmetry.space_group_name_H-M   'P 1'
#
loop_
_entity.id
_entity.type
_entity.pdbx_description
1 polymer ?
#
loop_
_entity_poly.entity_id
_entity_poly.type
_entity_poly.pdbx_seq_one_letter_code
_entity_poly.pdbx_strand_id
1 'polypeptide(L)'
;VSESITSVRVFDRRKREIRVIENAACGFQYRRSIFNTTHRERFVVLSATYSLTPGGAPRITYADIVSEFEGREPTLTETRNAVCAIRKSKGMLVRQGGADSRSAGSFFKNPVIGGKDLELIKECADRNGLGAVPSYRVDRDTFKVPAAWLIERSGFKKGFTLGNAGLSTRHSLALTNRGKASAEDIIALKKMIEDRVFEMFGIALEPEPNLIGFSS
;
A
#
# COMPACT_ATOMS: atom_id res chain seq x y z
N VAL A 1 -1.38 9.88 -8.08
CA VAL A 1 -1.57 11.33 -7.84
C VAL A 1 -0.47 12.16 -8.49
N SER A 2 0.80 11.78 -8.35
CA SER A 2 1.95 12.50 -8.92
C SER A 2 1.87 12.75 -10.42
N GLU A 3 1.20 11.88 -11.17
CA GLU A 3 1.07 11.98 -12.64
C GLU A 3 0.10 13.08 -13.10
N SER A 4 -0.80 13.54 -12.24
CA SER A 4 -1.84 14.52 -12.61
C SER A 4 -1.88 15.74 -11.68
N ILE A 5 -1.27 15.67 -10.51
CA ILE A 5 -1.19 16.81 -9.59
C ILE A 5 -0.21 17.84 -10.14
N THR A 6 -0.58 19.12 -10.17
CA THR A 6 0.30 20.20 -10.62
C THR A 6 0.90 20.94 -9.45
N SER A 7 0.10 21.24 -8.43
CA SER A 7 0.58 21.94 -7.24
C SER A 7 -0.20 21.58 -5.97
N VAL A 8 0.42 21.83 -4.84
CA VAL A 8 -0.17 21.66 -3.51
C VAL A 8 -0.09 22.98 -2.76
N ARG A 9 -1.24 23.52 -2.36
CA ARG A 9 -1.31 24.69 -1.50
C ARG A 9 -1.23 24.24 -0.05
N VAL A 10 -0.29 24.79 0.70
CA VAL A 10 0.01 24.39 2.07
C VAL A 10 0.10 25.58 3.01
N PHE A 11 -0.20 25.36 4.27
CA PHE A 11 0.25 26.23 5.36
C PHE A 11 1.58 25.69 5.90
N ASP A 12 2.65 26.50 5.84
CA ASP A 12 3.95 26.17 6.41
C ASP A 12 3.95 26.53 7.90
N ARG A 13 3.92 25.52 8.77
CA ARG A 13 3.87 25.75 10.23
C ARG A 13 5.12 26.43 10.78
N ARG A 14 6.27 26.30 10.11
CA ARG A 14 7.52 26.94 10.56
C ARG A 14 7.55 28.42 10.20
N LYS A 15 7.14 28.75 8.97
CA LYS A 15 7.12 30.13 8.48
C LYS A 15 5.83 30.88 8.78
N ARG A 16 4.78 30.17 9.19
CA ARG A 16 3.42 30.67 9.46
C ARG A 16 2.79 31.39 8.27
N GLU A 17 3.05 30.91 7.06
CA GLU A 17 2.54 31.49 5.81
C GLU A 17 1.92 30.42 4.91
N ILE A 18 1.09 30.86 3.97
CA ILE A 18 0.56 29.99 2.93
C ILE A 18 1.52 29.99 1.74
N ARG A 19 1.84 28.80 1.24
CA ARG A 19 2.71 28.61 0.07
C ARG A 19 2.07 27.66 -0.92
N VAL A 20 2.51 27.75 -2.17
CA VAL A 20 2.26 26.75 -3.20
C VAL A 20 3.55 25.98 -3.43
N ILE A 21 3.46 24.65 -3.42
CA ILE A 21 4.56 23.74 -3.76
C ILE A 21 4.19 23.07 -5.08
N GLU A 22 4.96 23.34 -6.12
CA GLU A 22 4.79 22.71 -7.43
C GLU A 22 5.11 21.21 -7.37
N ASN A 23 4.56 20.44 -8.31
CA ASN A 23 4.72 18.98 -8.38
C ASN A 23 6.18 18.54 -8.24
N ALA A 24 7.09 19.17 -9.00
CA ALA A 24 8.52 18.85 -8.99
C ALA A 24 9.15 19.02 -7.59
N ALA A 25 8.68 20.00 -6.82
CA ALA A 25 9.15 20.25 -5.46
C ALA A 25 8.49 19.37 -4.39
N CYS A 26 7.40 18.67 -4.72
CA CYS A 26 6.75 17.75 -3.79
C CYS A 26 7.55 16.44 -3.57
N GLY A 27 8.51 16.14 -4.44
CA GLY A 27 9.39 14.97 -4.32
C GLY A 27 8.63 13.64 -4.31
N PHE A 28 7.56 13.51 -5.11
CA PHE A 28 6.73 12.32 -5.12
C PHE A 28 7.50 11.08 -5.60
N GLN A 29 7.40 10.00 -4.82
CA GLN A 29 7.93 8.67 -5.09
C GLN A 29 6.92 7.62 -4.58
N TYR A 30 7.21 6.33 -4.74
CA TYR A 30 6.34 5.27 -4.24
C TYR A 30 6.08 5.42 -2.72
N ARG A 31 4.84 5.79 -2.36
CA ARG A 31 4.39 6.07 -0.98
C ARG A 31 5.22 7.13 -0.24
N ARG A 32 5.96 7.98 -0.96
CA ARG A 32 6.87 8.98 -0.38
C ARG A 32 6.70 10.34 -1.07
N SER A 33 6.92 11.39 -0.30
CA SER A 33 6.93 12.81 -0.69
C SER A 33 7.65 13.60 0.39
N ILE A 34 7.97 14.87 0.15
CA ILE A 34 8.54 15.72 1.21
C ILE A 34 7.62 15.81 2.44
N PHE A 35 6.29 15.66 2.26
CA PHE A 35 5.29 15.78 3.31
C PHE A 35 5.35 14.65 4.34
N ASN A 36 5.82 13.47 3.96
CA ASN A 36 5.97 12.31 4.85
C ASN A 36 7.42 11.83 5.01
N THR A 37 8.39 12.60 4.52
CA THR A 37 9.82 12.29 4.64
C THR A 37 10.59 13.50 5.20
N THR A 38 11.27 14.28 4.36
CA THR A 38 12.21 15.37 4.74
C THR A 38 11.56 16.57 5.43
N HIS A 39 10.25 16.77 5.23
CA HIS A 39 9.47 17.85 5.83
C HIS A 39 8.24 17.33 6.57
N ARG A 40 8.36 16.14 7.18
CA ARG A 40 7.31 15.56 8.03
C ARG A 40 6.87 16.59 9.09
N GLU A 41 5.56 16.66 9.31
CA GLU A 41 4.89 17.55 10.27
C GLU A 41 5.01 19.06 10.02
N ARG A 42 5.74 19.52 8.99
CA ARG A 42 5.90 20.95 8.71
C ARG A 42 4.68 21.57 8.02
N PHE A 43 4.12 20.88 7.05
CA PHE A 43 3.09 21.43 6.16
C PHE A 43 1.71 20.88 6.48
N VAL A 44 0.70 21.76 6.50
CA VAL A 44 -0.71 21.36 6.46
C VAL A 44 -1.21 21.57 5.03
N VAL A 45 -1.64 20.50 4.38
CA VAL A 45 -2.20 20.58 3.03
C VAL A 45 -3.57 21.25 3.09
N LEU A 46 -3.74 22.35 2.35
CA LEU A 46 -4.98 23.11 2.27
C LEU A 46 -5.77 22.76 1.01
N SER A 47 -5.08 22.58 -0.11
CA SER A 47 -5.69 22.10 -1.36
C SER A 47 -4.65 21.46 -2.28
N ALA A 48 -5.12 20.67 -3.24
CA ALA A 48 -4.30 20.10 -4.31
C ALA A 48 -4.95 20.44 -5.66
N THR A 49 -4.14 20.89 -6.60
CA THR A 49 -4.55 21.22 -7.97
C THR A 49 -4.15 20.07 -8.89
N TYR A 50 -5.06 19.64 -9.75
CA TYR A 50 -4.83 18.59 -10.73
C TYR A 50 -5.06 19.12 -12.15
N SER A 51 -4.22 18.69 -13.09
CA SER A 51 -4.46 18.82 -14.52
C SER A 51 -5.00 17.50 -15.04
N LEU A 52 -6.19 17.53 -15.64
CA LEU A 52 -6.90 16.36 -16.15
C LEU A 52 -7.37 16.63 -17.57
N THR A 53 -7.51 15.57 -18.38
CA THR A 53 -8.05 15.65 -19.74
C THR A 53 -9.52 15.23 -19.74
N PRO A 54 -10.48 16.15 -19.97
CA PRO A 54 -11.88 15.80 -20.11
C PRO A 54 -12.08 14.81 -21.26
N GLY A 55 -12.82 13.72 -21.02
CA GLY A 55 -13.05 12.68 -22.03
C GLY A 55 -11.79 11.89 -22.43
N GLY A 56 -10.67 12.03 -21.71
CA GLY A 56 -9.47 11.25 -21.97
C GLY A 56 -9.64 9.74 -21.74
N ALA A 57 -8.74 8.95 -22.31
CA ALA A 57 -8.74 7.50 -22.14
C ALA A 57 -8.26 7.10 -20.72
N PRO A 58 -8.82 6.03 -20.13
CA PRO A 58 -8.32 5.49 -18.88
C PRO A 58 -6.95 4.84 -19.05
N ARG A 59 -6.14 4.87 -18.00
CA ARG A 59 -4.87 4.15 -17.95
C ARG A 59 -5.07 2.74 -17.37
N ILE A 60 -5.03 1.73 -18.23
CA ILE A 60 -5.23 0.31 -17.88
C ILE A 60 -3.87 -0.40 -17.83
N THR A 61 -3.24 -0.42 -16.65
CA THR A 61 -1.88 -0.98 -16.49
C THR A 61 -1.74 -2.02 -15.37
N TYR A 62 -2.75 -2.17 -14.51
CA TYR A 62 -2.70 -3.13 -13.40
C TYR A 62 -3.30 -4.47 -13.82
N ALA A 63 -2.69 -5.59 -13.42
CA ALA A 63 -3.10 -6.92 -13.86
C ALA A 63 -4.60 -7.19 -13.66
N ASP A 64 -5.16 -6.89 -12.47
CA ASP A 64 -6.60 -7.12 -12.21
C ASP A 64 -7.50 -6.35 -13.18
N ILE A 65 -7.15 -5.10 -13.53
CA ILE A 65 -7.97 -4.27 -14.41
C ILE A 65 -7.76 -4.61 -15.89
N VAL A 66 -6.56 -5.04 -16.26
CA VAL A 66 -6.26 -5.56 -17.60
C VAL A 66 -7.08 -6.83 -17.84
N SER A 67 -7.09 -7.75 -16.87
CA SER A 67 -7.87 -8.98 -16.92
C SER A 67 -9.38 -8.71 -16.95
N GLU A 68 -9.89 -7.75 -16.18
CA GLU A 68 -11.32 -7.38 -16.18
C GLU A 68 -11.84 -6.94 -17.56
N PHE A 69 -10.97 -6.37 -18.39
CA PHE A 69 -11.34 -5.77 -19.66
C PHE A 69 -10.90 -6.56 -20.88
N GLU A 70 -10.08 -7.60 -20.71
CA GLU A 70 -9.68 -8.54 -21.78
C GLU A 70 -9.23 -7.85 -23.09
N GLY A 71 -8.60 -6.67 -22.98
CA GLY A 71 -8.13 -5.88 -24.12
C GLY A 71 -9.16 -4.92 -24.75
N ARG A 72 -10.40 -4.85 -24.26
CA ARG A 72 -11.35 -3.79 -24.65
C ARG A 72 -10.87 -2.43 -24.14
N GLU A 73 -11.25 -1.36 -24.84
CA GLU A 73 -11.03 0.02 -24.38
C GLU A 73 -12.25 0.52 -23.59
N PRO A 74 -12.22 0.50 -22.24
CA PRO A 74 -13.34 0.97 -21.44
C PRO A 74 -13.41 2.50 -21.42
N THR A 75 -14.60 3.02 -21.13
CA THR A 75 -14.78 4.41 -20.72
C THR A 75 -14.19 4.67 -19.32
N LEU A 76 -14.02 5.95 -18.95
CA LEU A 76 -13.62 6.35 -17.58
C LEU A 76 -14.63 5.85 -16.53
N THR A 77 -15.93 5.86 -16.85
CA THR A 77 -17.00 5.39 -15.95
C THR A 77 -16.92 3.89 -15.72
N GLU A 78 -16.75 3.10 -16.78
CA GLU A 78 -16.57 1.65 -16.66
C GLU A 78 -15.31 1.31 -15.89
N THR A 79 -14.20 2.01 -16.16
CA THR A 79 -12.95 1.84 -15.42
C THR A 79 -13.13 2.12 -13.92
N ARG A 80 -13.84 3.21 -13.58
CA ARG A 80 -14.17 3.53 -12.18
C ARG A 80 -14.98 2.40 -11.54
N ASN A 81 -16.02 1.91 -12.22
CA ASN A 81 -16.90 0.87 -11.69
C ASN A 81 -16.15 -0.45 -11.46
N ALA A 82 -15.32 -0.87 -12.42
CA ALA A 82 -14.45 -2.02 -12.29
C ALA A 82 -13.47 -1.89 -11.13
N VAL A 83 -12.78 -0.75 -11.01
CA VAL A 83 -11.87 -0.48 -9.87
C VAL A 83 -12.63 -0.56 -8.54
N CYS A 84 -13.83 0.02 -8.44
CA CYS A 84 -14.66 -0.08 -7.25
C CYS A 84 -15.06 -1.53 -6.93
N ALA A 85 -15.42 -2.33 -7.94
CA ALA A 85 -15.78 -3.74 -7.80
C ALA A 85 -14.59 -4.58 -7.30
N ILE A 86 -13.42 -4.43 -7.93
CA ILE A 86 -12.16 -5.10 -7.53
C ILE A 86 -11.78 -4.70 -6.10
N ARG A 87 -11.88 -3.43 -5.74
CA ARG A 87 -11.60 -2.98 -4.37
C ARG A 87 -12.57 -3.56 -3.36
N LYS A 88 -13.87 -3.66 -3.72
CA LYS A 88 -14.89 -4.27 -2.88
C LYS A 88 -14.63 -5.77 -2.66
N SER A 89 -14.24 -6.51 -3.71
CA SER A 89 -13.90 -7.94 -3.57
C SER A 89 -12.69 -8.15 -2.66
N LYS A 90 -11.72 -7.23 -2.67
CA LYS A 90 -10.54 -7.23 -1.80
C LYS A 90 -10.75 -6.62 -0.41
N GLY A 91 -11.96 -6.18 -0.05
CA GLY A 91 -12.22 -5.54 1.26
C GLY A 91 -11.59 -4.15 1.42
N MET A 92 -11.14 -3.54 0.33
CA MET A 92 -10.42 -2.25 0.30
C MET A 92 -11.36 -1.06 0.02
N LEU A 93 -12.66 -1.25 0.20
CA LEU A 93 -13.66 -0.19 0.10
C LEU A 93 -14.29 0.01 1.48
N VAL A 94 -14.27 1.24 1.99
CA VAL A 94 -14.89 1.57 3.27
C VAL A 94 -16.39 1.35 3.13
N ARG A 95 -16.92 0.43 3.94
CA ARG A 95 -18.34 0.10 3.98
C ARG A 95 -18.78 0.04 5.44
N GLN A 96 -19.87 0.72 5.77
CA GLN A 96 -20.46 0.64 7.10
C GLN A 96 -20.81 -0.83 7.42
N GLY A 97 -20.51 -1.25 8.66
CA GLY A 97 -20.77 -2.60 9.15
C GLY A 97 -19.88 -3.72 8.58
N GLY A 98 -19.00 -3.46 7.62
CA GLY A 98 -18.08 -4.47 7.09
C GLY A 98 -16.96 -4.80 8.08
N ALA A 99 -16.82 -6.06 8.50
CA ALA A 99 -15.72 -6.46 9.38
C ALA A 99 -14.34 -6.22 8.73
N ASP A 100 -14.20 -6.53 7.43
CA ASP A 100 -12.97 -6.31 6.66
C ASP A 100 -12.64 -4.83 6.38
N SER A 101 -13.64 -3.93 6.46
CA SER A 101 -13.44 -2.49 6.26
C SER A 101 -13.02 -1.76 7.54
N ARG A 102 -12.92 -2.45 8.68
CA ARG A 102 -12.34 -1.93 9.93
C ARG A 102 -10.81 -2.02 9.90
N SER A 103 -10.20 -1.45 8.87
CA SER A 103 -8.77 -1.47 8.60
C SER A 103 -8.26 -0.08 8.19
N ALA A 104 -6.94 0.07 8.17
CA ALA A 104 -6.27 1.22 7.57
C ALA A 104 -5.85 0.96 6.11
N GLY A 105 -6.54 0.03 5.41
CA GLY A 105 -6.15 -0.46 4.09
C GLY A 105 -4.96 -1.43 4.17
N SER A 106 -4.12 -1.47 3.13
CA SER A 106 -2.87 -2.22 3.16
C SER A 106 -1.96 -1.66 4.26
N PHE A 107 -1.63 -2.49 5.24
CA PHE A 107 -0.87 -2.09 6.41
C PHE A 107 0.64 -2.01 6.13
N PHE A 108 1.15 -2.83 5.21
CA PHE A 108 2.55 -2.83 4.82
C PHE A 108 2.73 -2.38 3.37
N LYS A 109 3.80 -1.62 3.12
CA LYS A 109 4.27 -1.28 1.77
C LYS A 109 4.82 -2.54 1.11
N ASN A 110 4.75 -2.59 -0.21
CA ASN A 110 5.48 -3.62 -0.95
C ASN A 110 6.98 -3.27 -0.91
N PRO A 111 7.85 -4.15 -0.38
CA PRO A 111 9.28 -3.87 -0.31
C PRO A 111 9.86 -3.71 -1.73
N VAL A 112 10.77 -2.74 -1.86
CA VAL A 112 11.59 -2.52 -3.05
C VAL A 112 13.01 -2.91 -2.68
N ILE A 113 13.52 -3.98 -3.30
CA ILE A 113 14.75 -4.67 -2.89
C ILE A 113 15.72 -4.81 -4.08
N GLY A 114 16.99 -5.03 -3.79
CA GLY A 114 18.00 -5.25 -4.82
C GLY A 114 17.93 -6.66 -5.42
N GLY A 115 18.61 -6.86 -6.55
CA GLY A 115 18.68 -8.17 -7.22
C GLY A 115 19.19 -9.30 -6.32
N LYS A 116 20.19 -9.04 -5.45
CA LYS A 116 20.72 -10.05 -4.51
C LYS A 116 19.66 -10.55 -3.53
N ASP A 117 18.91 -9.63 -2.92
CA ASP A 117 17.85 -9.99 -1.98
C ASP A 117 16.71 -10.75 -2.69
N LEU A 118 16.39 -10.36 -3.92
CA LEU A 118 15.39 -11.08 -4.71
C LEU A 118 15.79 -12.53 -4.98
N GLU A 119 17.05 -12.79 -5.32
CA GLU A 119 17.54 -14.17 -5.52
C GLU A 119 17.49 -14.96 -4.20
N LEU A 120 17.86 -14.37 -3.06
CA LEU A 120 17.73 -15.02 -1.75
C LEU A 120 16.27 -15.39 -1.42
N ILE A 121 15.31 -14.53 -1.76
CA ILE A 121 13.87 -14.83 -1.59
C ILE A 121 13.45 -15.99 -2.48
N LYS A 122 13.91 -16.03 -3.74
CA LYS A 122 13.61 -17.14 -4.67
C LYS A 122 14.20 -18.46 -4.19
N GLU A 123 15.46 -18.47 -3.77
CA GLU A 123 16.10 -19.65 -3.19
C GLU A 123 15.37 -20.12 -1.93
N CYS A 124 14.93 -19.20 -1.06
CA CYS A 124 14.10 -19.53 0.08
C CYS A 124 12.75 -20.13 -0.36
N ALA A 125 12.09 -19.53 -1.36
CA ALA A 125 10.82 -20.01 -1.89
C ALA A 125 10.93 -21.41 -2.48
N ASP A 126 11.98 -21.70 -3.23
CA ASP A 126 12.23 -22.99 -3.87
C ASP A 126 12.50 -24.08 -2.83
N ARG A 127 13.38 -23.80 -1.85
CA ARG A 127 13.67 -24.74 -0.74
C ARG A 127 12.43 -25.10 0.08
N ASN A 128 11.48 -24.18 0.21
CA ASN A 128 10.27 -24.35 1.00
C ASN A 128 9.03 -24.70 0.15
N GLY A 129 9.18 -24.91 -1.17
CA GLY A 129 8.07 -25.27 -2.06
C GLY A 129 6.96 -24.20 -2.17
N LEU A 130 7.31 -22.91 -2.09
CA LEU A 130 6.35 -21.79 -2.04
C LEU A 130 5.87 -21.32 -3.43
N GLY A 131 6.45 -21.89 -4.48
CA GLY A 131 6.20 -21.53 -5.88
C GLY A 131 6.89 -20.23 -6.29
N ALA A 132 6.60 -19.78 -7.52
CA ALA A 132 7.23 -18.62 -8.11
C ALA A 132 7.00 -17.34 -7.27
N VAL A 133 8.10 -16.60 -7.03
CA VAL A 133 8.07 -15.32 -6.33
C VAL A 133 7.59 -14.21 -7.28
N PRO A 134 6.43 -13.59 -7.05
CA PRO A 134 6.02 -12.44 -7.85
C PRO A 134 6.95 -11.27 -7.58
N SER A 135 7.48 -10.67 -8.64
CA SER A 135 8.32 -9.48 -8.56
C SER A 135 8.11 -8.58 -9.77
N TYR A 136 8.21 -7.27 -9.55
CA TYR A 136 8.02 -6.27 -10.59
C TYR A 136 9.22 -5.34 -10.61
N ARG A 137 9.92 -5.27 -11.74
CA ARG A 137 11.07 -4.38 -11.93
C ARG A 137 10.64 -2.92 -11.70
N VAL A 138 11.36 -2.20 -10.85
CA VAL A 138 11.14 -0.77 -10.59
C VAL A 138 12.15 0.07 -11.38
N ASP A 139 13.41 -0.35 -11.38
CA ASP A 139 14.50 0.23 -12.16
C ASP A 139 15.50 -0.84 -12.63
N ARG A 140 16.74 -0.44 -12.95
CA ARG A 140 17.79 -1.35 -13.44
C ARG A 140 18.11 -2.45 -12.41
N ASP A 141 18.15 -2.11 -11.13
CA ASP A 141 18.76 -2.94 -10.09
C ASP A 141 17.77 -3.30 -8.96
N THR A 142 16.60 -2.65 -8.92
CA THR A 142 15.59 -2.87 -7.89
C THR A 142 14.28 -3.47 -8.38
N PHE A 143 13.67 -4.26 -7.51
CA PHE A 143 12.45 -5.01 -7.74
C PHE A 143 11.47 -4.82 -6.60
N LYS A 144 10.20 -4.65 -6.93
CA LYS A 144 9.10 -4.59 -5.99
C LYS A 144 8.51 -5.98 -5.79
N VAL A 145 8.52 -6.48 -4.57
CA VAL A 145 7.92 -7.77 -4.19
C VAL A 145 6.60 -7.51 -3.47
N PRO A 146 5.48 -8.17 -3.82
CA PRO A 146 4.23 -8.05 -3.08
C PRO A 146 4.36 -8.51 -1.62
N ALA A 147 4.19 -7.58 -0.68
CA ALA A 147 4.20 -7.91 0.75
C ALA A 147 3.10 -8.91 1.13
N ALA A 148 1.95 -8.89 0.43
CA ALA A 148 0.88 -9.87 0.60
C ALA A 148 1.37 -11.31 0.40
N TRP A 149 2.23 -11.54 -0.60
CA TRP A 149 2.79 -12.86 -0.88
C TRP A 149 3.75 -13.28 0.22
N LEU A 150 4.66 -12.39 0.65
CA LEU A 150 5.59 -12.67 1.75
C LEU A 150 4.86 -13.03 3.04
N ILE A 151 3.80 -12.28 3.38
CA ILE A 151 2.97 -12.50 4.57
C ILE A 151 2.24 -13.85 4.51
N GLU A 152 1.58 -14.16 3.38
CA GLU A 152 0.86 -15.43 3.24
C GLU A 152 1.81 -16.63 3.26
N ARG A 153 2.99 -16.51 2.64
CA ARG A 153 4.03 -17.55 2.64
C ARG A 153 4.73 -17.70 3.99
N SER A 154 4.68 -16.67 4.83
CA SER A 154 5.15 -16.71 6.22
C SER A 154 4.16 -17.36 7.19
N GLY A 155 3.00 -17.82 6.71
CA GLY A 155 1.98 -18.53 7.49
C GLY A 155 0.73 -17.72 7.81
N PHE A 156 0.68 -16.43 7.48
CA PHE A 156 -0.46 -15.56 7.80
C PHE A 156 -1.42 -15.49 6.62
N LYS A 157 -2.34 -16.43 6.56
CA LYS A 157 -3.39 -16.47 5.55
C LYS A 157 -4.46 -15.40 5.82
N LYS A 158 -5.21 -15.05 4.77
CA LYS A 158 -6.43 -14.23 4.89
C LYS A 158 -7.32 -14.79 6.01
N GLY A 159 -7.83 -13.92 6.86
CA GLY A 159 -8.65 -14.31 8.00
C GLY A 159 -7.89 -14.72 9.27
N PHE A 160 -6.56 -14.82 9.24
CA PHE A 160 -5.75 -15.08 10.44
C PHE A 160 -6.12 -14.12 11.59
N THR A 161 -6.08 -14.59 12.83
CA THR A 161 -6.44 -13.80 14.01
C THR A 161 -5.42 -13.94 15.13
N LEU A 162 -5.21 -12.83 15.84
CA LEU A 162 -4.46 -12.76 17.09
C LEU A 162 -5.30 -11.94 18.06
N GLY A 163 -5.98 -12.62 19.00
CA GLY A 163 -6.93 -11.97 19.91
C GLY A 163 -8.01 -11.19 19.14
N ASN A 164 -8.12 -9.89 19.41
CA ASN A 164 -9.10 -9.02 18.77
C ASN A 164 -8.66 -8.44 17.42
N ALA A 165 -7.40 -8.65 17.01
CA ALA A 165 -6.87 -8.24 15.73
C ALA A 165 -6.84 -9.41 14.73
N GLY A 166 -6.80 -9.12 13.44
CA GLY A 166 -6.59 -10.17 12.43
C GLY A 166 -6.37 -9.63 11.03
N LEU A 167 -6.01 -10.51 10.10
CA LEU A 167 -5.95 -10.19 8.68
C LEU A 167 -7.35 -10.23 8.07
N SER A 168 -7.62 -9.34 7.11
CA SER A 168 -8.86 -9.39 6.35
C SER A 168 -9.06 -10.76 5.72
N THR A 169 -10.31 -11.22 5.69
CA THR A 169 -10.69 -12.48 5.02
C THR A 169 -10.55 -12.37 3.49
N ARG A 170 -10.41 -11.14 2.98
CA ARG A 170 -10.34 -10.84 1.53
C ARG A 170 -8.93 -10.49 1.07
N HIS A 171 -8.09 -9.92 1.94
CA HIS A 171 -6.78 -9.43 1.55
C HIS A 171 -5.78 -9.43 2.72
N SER A 172 -4.69 -10.20 2.60
CA SER A 172 -3.69 -10.41 3.66
C SER A 172 -2.91 -9.16 4.09
N LEU A 173 -2.81 -8.14 3.24
CA LEU A 173 -2.22 -6.85 3.66
C LEU A 173 -3.10 -6.02 4.61
N ALA A 174 -4.39 -6.30 4.75
CA ALA A 174 -5.24 -5.49 5.60
C ALA A 174 -5.31 -6.07 7.01
N LEU A 175 -4.71 -5.39 7.98
CA LEU A 175 -4.97 -5.64 9.40
C LEU A 175 -6.33 -5.05 9.77
N THR A 176 -7.13 -5.82 10.51
CA THR A 176 -8.54 -5.55 10.79
C THR A 176 -8.82 -5.64 12.28
N ASN A 177 -9.66 -4.72 12.77
CA ASN A 177 -10.23 -4.77 14.11
C ASN A 177 -11.47 -5.69 14.12
N ARG A 178 -11.44 -6.79 14.89
CA ARG A 178 -12.56 -7.75 15.00
C ARG A 178 -13.74 -7.23 15.84
N GLY A 179 -13.69 -6.01 16.32
CA GLY A 179 -14.75 -5.29 17.03
C GLY A 179 -14.28 -4.68 18.35
N LYS A 180 -13.23 -5.24 18.96
CA LYS A 180 -12.69 -4.82 20.26
C LYS A 180 -11.16 -4.67 20.28
N ALA A 181 -10.52 -4.60 19.10
CA ALA A 181 -9.07 -4.44 19.04
C ALA A 181 -8.66 -3.08 19.59
N SER A 182 -7.75 -3.11 20.54
CA SER A 182 -6.95 -1.97 20.97
C SER A 182 -5.88 -1.65 19.92
N ALA A 183 -5.17 -0.53 20.09
CA ALA A 183 -4.02 -0.23 19.25
C ALA A 183 -2.91 -1.26 19.49
N GLU A 184 -2.71 -1.68 20.73
CA GLU A 184 -1.76 -2.69 21.17
C GLU A 184 -2.01 -4.04 20.49
N ASP A 185 -3.27 -4.46 20.33
CA ASP A 185 -3.62 -5.69 19.60
C ASP A 185 -3.14 -5.62 18.13
N ILE A 186 -3.33 -4.47 17.47
CA ILE A 186 -2.91 -4.26 16.09
C ILE A 186 -1.38 -4.22 16.00
N ILE A 187 -0.70 -3.56 16.94
CA ILE A 187 0.77 -3.50 17.00
C ILE A 187 1.37 -4.87 17.27
N ALA A 188 0.77 -5.68 18.14
CA ALA A 188 1.21 -7.05 18.40
C ALA A 188 1.11 -7.91 17.13
N LEU A 189 -0.01 -7.82 16.39
CA LEU A 189 -0.17 -8.53 15.12
C LEU A 189 0.82 -8.02 14.05
N LYS A 190 1.03 -6.70 13.94
CA LYS A 190 2.04 -6.11 13.08
C LYS A 190 3.41 -6.74 13.36
N LYS A 191 3.85 -6.69 14.62
CA LYS A 191 5.18 -7.15 15.03
C LYS A 191 5.37 -8.64 14.76
N MET A 192 4.37 -9.46 15.06
CA MET A 192 4.40 -10.89 14.76
C MET A 192 4.60 -11.16 13.27
N ILE A 193 3.93 -10.39 12.40
CA ILE A 193 4.08 -10.51 10.94
C ILE A 193 5.46 -10.05 10.49
N GLU A 194 5.93 -8.90 10.97
CA GLU A 194 7.26 -8.36 10.65
C GLU A 194 8.37 -9.33 11.04
N ASP A 195 8.36 -9.80 12.29
CA ASP A 195 9.39 -10.69 12.83
C ASP A 195 9.45 -11.98 12.01
N ARG A 196 8.29 -12.56 11.64
CA ARG A 196 8.24 -13.82 10.90
C ARG A 196 8.63 -13.67 9.43
N VAL A 197 8.23 -12.57 8.78
CA VAL A 197 8.66 -12.29 7.38
C VAL A 197 10.16 -12.02 7.34
N PHE A 198 10.69 -11.31 8.33
CA PHE A 198 12.13 -11.08 8.44
C PHE A 198 12.91 -12.37 8.71
N GLU A 199 12.45 -13.21 9.64
CA GLU A 199 13.08 -14.51 9.93
C GLU A 199 13.12 -15.41 8.69
N MET A 200 12.03 -15.45 7.91
CA MET A 200 11.91 -16.34 6.77
C MET A 200 12.61 -15.84 5.51
N PHE A 201 12.54 -14.54 5.23
CA PHE A 201 12.99 -13.96 3.95
C PHE A 201 14.12 -12.94 4.09
N GLY A 202 14.49 -12.55 5.32
CA GLY A 202 15.44 -11.46 5.56
C GLY A 202 14.90 -10.07 5.20
N ILE A 203 13.59 -9.95 4.96
CA ILE A 203 12.97 -8.70 4.48
C ILE A 203 12.22 -7.99 5.61
N ALA A 204 12.66 -6.76 5.91
CA ALA A 204 11.92 -5.88 6.80
C ALA A 204 10.71 -5.27 6.08
N LEU A 205 9.51 -5.46 6.62
CA LEU A 205 8.32 -4.80 6.13
C LEU A 205 8.20 -3.40 6.72
N GLU A 206 7.83 -2.42 5.89
CA GLU A 206 7.61 -1.04 6.33
C GLU A 206 6.09 -0.77 6.43
N PRO A 207 5.57 -0.33 7.59
CA PRO A 207 4.18 0.08 7.71
C PRO A 207 3.82 1.26 6.77
N GLU A 208 2.62 1.23 6.21
CA GLU A 208 2.05 2.33 5.42
C GLU A 208 1.24 3.32 6.28
N PRO A 209 0.43 2.89 7.27
CA PRO A 209 -0.27 3.82 8.17
C PRO A 209 0.68 4.63 9.05
N ASN A 210 0.26 5.86 9.40
CA ASN A 210 0.94 6.63 10.44
C ASN A 210 0.59 6.03 11.81
N LEU A 211 1.60 5.57 12.54
CA LEU A 211 1.46 5.12 13.92
C LEU A 211 1.62 6.33 14.85
N ILE A 212 0.58 6.64 15.62
CA ILE A 212 0.55 7.79 16.54
C ILE A 212 0.66 7.26 17.97
N GLY A 213 1.71 7.66 18.70
CA GLY A 213 1.98 7.14 20.05
C GLY A 213 2.67 5.76 20.07
N PHE A 214 3.03 5.21 18.92
CA PHE A 214 3.74 3.94 18.79
C PHE A 214 4.94 4.09 17.86
N SER A 215 5.99 3.30 18.10
CA SER A 215 7.15 3.23 17.21
C SER A 215 6.78 2.52 15.90
N SER A 216 7.26 3.08 14.79
CA SER A 216 7.26 2.44 13.46
C SER A 216 8.16 1.22 13.43
#